data_AF-A0A8T4NPG0-F1
#
_entry.id   AF-A0A8T4NPG0-F1
#
_cell.length_a   1.000
_cell.length_b   1.000
_cell.length_c   1.000
_cell.angle_alpha   90.00
_cell.angle_beta   90.00
_cell.angle_gamma   90.00
#
_symmetry.space_group_name_H-M   'P 1'
#
loop_
_entity.id
_entity.type
_entity.pdbx_description
1 polymer ?
#
loop_
_entity_poly.entity_id
_entity_poly.type
_entity_poly.pdbx_seq_one_letter_code
_entity_poly.pdbx_strand_id
1 'polypeptide(L)' 'MTEIIRYRCEDCKDTGIVKERDGNIHTCWKCLQEGRLSQHSDKLPSHNIKI' A
#
# COMPACT_ATOMS: atom_id res chain seq x y z
N MET A 1 -4.17 28.86 7.70
CA MET A 1 -3.28 27.69 7.75
C MET A 1 -4.11 26.50 7.33
N THR A 2 -4.04 26.10 6.06
CA THR A 2 -4.75 24.91 5.57
C THR A 2 -4.01 23.69 6.10
N GLU A 3 -4.62 22.99 7.07
CA GLU A 3 -4.11 21.73 7.57
C GLU A 3 -4.09 20.72 6.42
N ILE A 4 -2.89 20.31 6.01
CA ILE A 4 -2.72 19.18 5.09
C ILE A 4 -3.01 17.93 5.91
N ILE A 5 -4.26 17.48 5.93
CA ILE A 5 -4.63 16.18 6.50
C ILE A 5 -3.95 15.13 5.62
N ARG A 6 -2.75 14.69 6.04
CA ARG A 6 -2.08 13.53 5.46
C ARG A 6 -2.95 12.33 5.80
N TYR A 7 -3.84 11.95 4.89
CA TYR A 7 -4.68 10.79 5.04
C TYR A 7 -3.78 9.55 5.17
N ARG A 8 -3.61 9.07 6.40
CA ARG A 8 -2.84 7.87 6.71
C ARG A 8 -3.81 6.71 6.73
N CYS A 9 -3.68 5.77 5.81
CA CYS A 9 -4.53 4.58 5.83
C CYS A 9 -4.17 3.76 7.08
N GLU A 10 -5.15 3.54 7.97
CA GLU A 10 -4.94 2.83 9.24
C GLU A 10 -4.62 1.35 9.00
N ASP A 11 -5.19 0.76 7.95
CA ASP A 11 -5.05 -0.67 7.60
C ASP A 11 -3.61 -1.02 7.18
N CYS A 12 -3.02 -0.20 6.31
CA CYS A 12 -1.66 -0.44 5.80
C CYS A 12 -0.61 0.49 6.40
N LYS A 13 -0.99 1.42 7.27
CA LYS A 13 -0.11 2.47 7.83
C LYS A 13 0.64 3.25 6.74
N ASP A 14 -0.01 3.50 5.61
CA ASP A 14 0.53 4.14 4.40
C ASP A 14 1.60 3.33 3.64
N THR A 15 1.80 2.06 3.96
CA THR A 15 2.76 1.20 3.24
C THR A 15 2.20 0.64 1.94
N GLY A 16 0.87 0.68 1.77
CA GLY A 16 0.16 0.07 0.66
C GLY A 16 0.03 -1.46 0.74
N ILE A 17 0.55 -2.08 1.80
CA ILE A 17 0.58 -3.52 2.00
C ILE A 17 -0.05 -3.84 3.36
N VAL A 18 -0.95 -4.83 3.38
CA VAL A 18 -1.56 -5.36 4.60
C VAL A 18 -1.00 -6.75 4.83
N LYS A 19 -0.55 -6.99 6.06
CA LYS A 19 -0.12 -8.31 6.52
C LYS A 19 -1.12 -8.81 7.55
N GLU A 20 -1.80 -9.90 7.21
CA GLU A 20 -2.76 -10.55 8.09
C GLU A 20 -2.05 -11.43 9.11
N ARG A 21 -2.77 -11.80 10.19
CA ARG A 21 -2.22 -12.61 11.28
C ARG A 21 -1.85 -14.02 10.83
N ASP A 22 -2.56 -14.55 9.84
CA ASP A 22 -2.32 -15.85 9.21
C ASP A 22 -1.08 -15.85 8.28
N GLY A 23 -0.39 -14.70 8.16
CA GLY A 23 0.80 -14.56 7.33
C GLY A 23 0.51 -14.19 5.87
N ASN A 24 -0.77 -14.10 5.49
CA ASN A 24 -1.17 -13.59 4.19
C ASN A 24 -0.75 -12.12 4.03
N ILE A 25 -0.16 -11.81 2.88
CA ILE A 25 0.25 -10.45 2.52
C ILE A 25 -0.53 -10.08 1.26
N HIS A 26 -1.25 -8.97 1.31
CA HIS A 26 -1.98 -8.46 0.16
C HIS A 26 -1.89 -6.94 0.07
N THR A 27 -2.18 -6.41 -1.11
CA THR A 27 -2.26 -4.97 -1.36
C THR A 27 -3.40 -4.36 -0.55
N CYS A 28 -3.22 -3.16 0.00
CA CYS A 28 -4.28 -2.50 0.76
C CYS A 28 -5.45 -2.14 -0.16
N TRP A 29 -6.55 -2.88 -0.04
CA TRP A 29 -7.75 -2.69 -0.87
C TRP A 29 -8.32 -1.28 -0.76
N LYS A 30 -8.31 -0.70 0.44
CA LYS A 30 -8.79 0.66 0.68
C LYS A 30 -7.99 1.70 -0.12
N CYS A 31 -6.66 1.63 0.00
CA CYS A 31 -5.78 2.51 -0.77
C CYS A 31 -5.83 2.24 -2.28
N LEU A 32 -6.07 0.99 -2.70
CA LEU A 32 -6.26 0.64 -4.11
C LEU A 32 -7.56 1.25 -4.66
N GLN A 33 -8.67 1.11 -3.93
CA GLN A 33 -9.97 1.65 -4.29
C GLN A 33 -9.98 3.20 -4.32
N GLU A 34 -9.23 3.82 -3.42
CA GLU A 34 -9.03 5.29 -3.38
C GLU A 34 -8.05 5.80 -4.46
N GLY A 35 -7.49 4.91 -5.29
CA GLY A 35 -6.54 5.27 -6.34
C GLY A 35 -5.17 5.71 -5.83
N ARG A 36 -4.88 5.49 -4.54
CA ARG A 36 -3.58 5.80 -3.91
C ARG A 36 -2.51 4.76 -4.24
N LEU A 37 -2.92 3.56 -4.62
CA LEU A 37 -2.05 2.49 -5.09
C LEU A 37 -2.30 2.20 -6.55
N SER A 38 -1.21 1.98 -7.28
CA SER A 38 -1.29 1.52 -8.66
C SER A 38 -1.14 0.00 -8.68
N GLN A 39 -2.18 -0.68 -9.16
CA GLN A 39 -2.20 -2.13 -9.36
C GLN A 39 -1.17 -2.62 -10.39
N HIS A 40 -0.60 -1.68 -11.15
CA HIS A 40 0.37 -1.90 -12.23
C HIS A 40 1.61 -1.00 -12.07
N SER A 41 1.98 -0.62 -10.85
CA SER A 41 3.22 0.13 -10.69
C SER A 41 4.42 -0.77 -10.99
N ASP A 42 5.00 -0.60 -12.19
CA ASP A 42 6.31 -1.15 -12.60
C ASP A 42 7.47 -0.63 -11.73
N LYS A 43 7.21 0.39 -10.90
CA LYS A 43 8.12 0.87 -9.85
C LYS A 43 8.01 -0.01 -8.61
N LEU A 44 8.27 -1.30 -8.75
CA LEU A 44 8.69 -2.09 -7.59
C LEU A 44 10.10 -1.61 -7.23
N PRO A 45 10.35 -1.03 -6.04
CA PRO A 45 11.71 -0.71 -5.63
C PRO A 45 12.50 -2.01 -5.60
N SER A 46 13.39 -2.20 -6.57
CA SER A 46 14.31 -3.33 -6.80
C SER A 46 14.11 -4.53 -5.87
N HIS A 47 13.04 -5.29 -6.07
CA HIS A 47 12.95 -6.59 -5.42
C HIS A 47 13.77 -7.55 -6.26
N ASN A 48 14.88 -7.99 -5.67
CA ASN A 48 15.82 -9.00 -6.18
C ASN A 48 15.15 -10.39 -6.23
N ILE A 49 13.96 -10.48 -6.81
CA ILE A 49 13.19 -11.71 -6.96
C ILE A 49 13.83 -12.45 -8.15
N LYS A 50 14.67 -13.43 -7.84
CA LYS A 50 15.06 -14.47 -8.80
C LYS A 50 13.84 -15.37 -9.00
N ILE A 51 13.26 -15.33 -10.20
CA ILE A 51 12.43 -16.42 -10.74
C ILE A 51 13.37 -17.55 -11.16
#